data_AF-A0A433SA22-F1
#
_entry.id   AF-A0A433SA22-F1
#
_cell.length_a   1.000
_cell.length_b   1.000
_cell.length_c   1.000
_cell.angle_alpha   90.00
_cell.angle_beta   90.00
_cell.angle_gamma   90.00
#
_symmetry.space_group_name_H-M   'P 1'
#
loop_
_entity.id
_entity.type
_entity.pdbx_description
1 polymer ?
#
loop_
_entity_poly.entity_id
_entity_poly.type
_entity_poly.pdbx_seq_one_letter_code
_entity_poly.pdbx_strand_id
1 'polypeptide(L)'
;MLQTTDTNVVQSIRAFQPQALKNEAMKLAHHFLYADLGLARSRTQVFRMIARGFRLPLAKAKNHEHLHHCMTEVLRQSGPQKGFVVVLDHIPSALKFGAEARERLLDIFRDMADYWAKRRVPFRVFYTFAVAARQELEADISVPQADNHEAADAGLNKRRGRKPQMRMAKNLLFMRSVFDTHLFKQAA
;
A
#
# COMPACT_ATOMS: atom_id res chain seq x y z
N MET A 1 10.63 -5.29 24.25
CA MET A 1 9.20 -4.88 24.38
C MET A 1 8.24 -5.81 23.67
N LEU A 2 8.71 -6.53 22.65
CA LEU A 2 8.01 -7.66 22.04
C LEU A 2 7.86 -8.90 22.97
N GLN A 3 8.36 -8.88 24.20
CA GLN A 3 8.36 -10.04 25.11
C GLN A 3 7.07 -10.15 25.95
N THR A 4 6.34 -9.04 26.15
CA THR A 4 5.09 -8.99 26.93
C THR A 4 3.84 -9.14 26.08
N THR A 5 3.99 -9.20 24.76
CA THR A 5 2.89 -9.44 23.83
C THR A 5 2.85 -10.92 23.48
N ASP A 6 1.64 -11.47 23.38
CA ASP A 6 1.43 -12.84 22.92
C ASP A 6 2.22 -13.14 21.64
N THR A 7 2.79 -14.34 21.62
CA THR A 7 3.71 -14.76 20.56
C THR A 7 3.04 -14.84 19.19
N ASN A 8 1.73 -15.10 19.18
CA ASN A 8 0.88 -15.10 17.99
C ASN A 8 -0.34 -14.21 18.23
N VAL A 9 -0.35 -13.03 17.62
CA VAL A 9 -1.39 -12.02 17.88
C VAL A 9 -1.63 -11.14 16.66
N VAL A 10 -2.87 -10.68 16.51
CA VAL A 10 -3.26 -9.64 15.54
C VAL A 10 -3.83 -8.46 16.32
N GLN A 11 -3.04 -7.40 16.50
CA GLN A 11 -3.41 -6.27 17.34
C GLN A 11 -3.24 -4.91 16.66
N SER A 12 -4.06 -3.95 17.08
CA SER A 12 -3.94 -2.57 16.64
C SER A 12 -2.69 -1.92 17.24
N ILE A 13 -1.89 -1.22 16.44
CA ILE A 13 -0.79 -0.41 16.92
C ILE A 13 -1.35 0.90 17.48
N ARG A 14 -1.42 1.01 18.81
CA ARG A 14 -1.84 2.25 19.47
C ARG A 14 -0.67 3.09 20.00
N ALA A 15 0.56 2.56 20.04
CA ALA A 15 1.72 3.23 20.64
C ALA A 15 3.09 2.89 20.04
N PHE A 16 3.19 2.05 18.99
CA PHE A 16 4.47 1.57 18.48
C PHE A 16 4.83 2.19 17.13
N GLN A 17 5.99 2.82 17.03
CA GLN A 17 6.52 3.28 15.74
C GLN A 17 6.97 2.07 14.90
N PRO A 18 6.69 2.03 13.58
CA PRO A 18 7.18 0.98 12.70
C PRO A 18 8.70 0.76 12.77
N GLN A 19 9.48 1.82 13.02
CA GLN A 19 10.93 1.73 13.22
C GLN A 19 11.31 0.93 14.47
N ALA A 20 10.61 1.14 15.59
CA ALA A 20 10.86 0.39 16.82
C ALA A 20 10.54 -1.10 16.63
N LEU A 21 9.44 -1.42 15.94
CA LEU A 21 9.08 -2.80 15.61
C LEU A 21 10.13 -3.47 14.70
N LYS A 22 10.67 -2.73 13.72
CA LYS A 22 11.75 -3.22 12.86
C LYS A 22 13.02 -3.52 13.66
N ASN A 23 13.41 -2.63 14.58
CA ASN A 23 14.59 -2.83 15.43
C ASN A 23 14.44 -4.06 16.34
N GLU A 24 13.26 -4.25 16.94
CA GLU A 24 13.00 -5.44 17.76
C GLU A 24 12.94 -6.72 16.91
N ALA A 25 12.36 -6.67 15.71
CA ALA A 25 12.36 -7.80 14.78
C ALA A 25 13.80 -8.20 14.38
N MET A 26 14.67 -7.21 14.12
CA MET A 26 16.09 -7.46 13.84
C MET A 26 16.82 -8.10 15.03
N LYS A 27 16.59 -7.63 16.27
CA LYS A 27 17.17 -8.24 17.48
C LYS A 27 16.77 -9.70 17.67
N LEU A 28 15.53 -10.04 17.34
CA LEU A 28 15.00 -11.41 17.42
C LEU A 28 15.33 -12.24 16.17
N ALA A 29 16.00 -11.66 15.17
CA ALA A 29 16.22 -12.27 13.85
C ALA A 29 14.92 -12.75 13.18
N HIS A 30 13.81 -12.06 13.44
CA HIS A 30 12.51 -12.32 12.81
C HIS A 30 12.41 -11.57 11.47
N HIS A 31 11.60 -12.11 10.56
CA HIS A 31 11.29 -11.46 9.30
C HIS A 31 10.35 -10.27 9.53
N PHE A 32 10.79 -9.08 9.12
CA PHE A 32 9.98 -7.87 9.18
C PHE A 32 9.28 -7.64 7.83
N LEU A 33 7.94 -7.65 7.85
CA LEU A 33 7.09 -7.46 6.68
C LEU A 33 6.26 -6.19 6.89
N TYR A 34 6.45 -5.20 6.03
CA TYR A 34 5.78 -3.90 6.14
C TYR A 34 4.99 -3.60 4.87
N ALA A 35 3.74 -3.18 5.03
CA ALA A 35 2.92 -2.70 3.95
C ALA A 35 2.19 -1.42 4.39
N ASP A 36 2.41 -0.34 3.65
CA ASP A 36 1.59 0.87 3.73
C ASP A 36 0.40 0.73 2.78
N LEU A 37 -0.81 0.95 3.29
CA LEU A 37 -2.07 0.80 2.57
C LEU A 37 -2.80 2.13 2.39
N GLY A 38 -2.19 3.26 2.75
CA GLY A 38 -2.86 4.58 2.76
C GLY A 38 -3.34 5.05 1.38
N LEU A 39 -2.72 4.57 0.31
CA LEU A 39 -3.12 4.88 -1.07
C LEU A 39 -4.14 3.88 -1.65
N ALA A 40 -4.43 2.77 -0.96
CA ALA A 40 -5.34 1.76 -1.47
C ALA A 40 -6.78 2.24 -1.38
N ARG A 41 -7.47 2.27 -2.53
CA ARG A 41 -8.90 2.64 -2.61
C ARG A 41 -9.83 1.47 -2.87
N SER A 42 -9.27 0.32 -3.25
CA SER A 42 -10.02 -0.91 -3.54
C SER A 42 -9.35 -2.13 -2.93
N ARG A 43 -10.14 -3.18 -2.72
CA ARG A 43 -9.67 -4.49 -2.23
C ARG A 43 -8.48 -5.02 -3.04
N THR A 44 -8.54 -4.93 -4.36
CA THR A 44 -7.44 -5.35 -5.25
C THR A 44 -6.17 -4.51 -5.01
N GLN A 45 -6.31 -3.21 -4.79
CA GLN A 45 -5.15 -2.36 -4.48
C GLN A 45 -4.55 -2.69 -3.12
N VAL A 46 -5.36 -2.97 -2.10
CA VAL A 46 -4.89 -3.42 -0.78
C VAL A 46 -4.03 -4.68 -0.93
N PHE A 47 -4.52 -5.71 -1.59
CA PHE A 47 -3.74 -6.95 -1.78
C PHE A 47 -2.46 -6.72 -2.57
N ARG A 48 -2.52 -5.89 -3.61
CA ARG A 48 -1.33 -5.53 -4.40
C ARG A 48 -0.27 -4.82 -3.56
N MET A 49 -0.68 -3.90 -2.68
CA MET A 49 0.22 -3.17 -1.80
C MET A 49 0.83 -4.10 -0.74
N ILE A 50 0.05 -5.02 -0.17
CA ILE A 50 0.55 -6.07 0.73
C ILE A 50 1.60 -6.92 0.02
N ALA A 51 1.30 -7.44 -1.17
CA ALA A 51 2.26 -8.25 -1.93
C ALA A 51 3.56 -7.49 -2.21
N ARG A 52 3.47 -6.23 -2.63
CA ARG A 52 4.64 -5.40 -2.89
C ARG A 52 5.46 -5.19 -1.62
N GLY A 53 4.82 -4.86 -0.51
CA GLY A 53 5.49 -4.65 0.78
C GLY A 53 6.17 -5.91 1.30
N PHE A 54 5.53 -7.07 1.10
CA PHE A 54 6.05 -8.35 1.56
C PHE A 54 7.02 -9.01 0.58
N ARG A 55 7.28 -8.36 -0.57
CA ARG A 55 8.08 -8.88 -1.69
C ARG A 55 7.58 -10.23 -2.21
N LEU A 56 6.25 -10.41 -2.18
CA LEU A 56 5.58 -11.57 -2.76
C LEU A 56 5.34 -11.34 -4.27
N PRO A 57 5.29 -12.41 -5.09
CA PRO A 57 4.94 -12.28 -6.50
C PRO A 57 3.55 -11.63 -6.68
N LEU A 58 3.49 -10.48 -7.36
CA LEU A 58 2.26 -9.70 -7.57
C LEU A 58 1.14 -10.49 -8.25
N ALA A 59 1.49 -11.48 -9.09
CA ALA A 59 0.54 -12.38 -9.72
C ALA A 59 -0.27 -13.21 -8.71
N LYS A 60 0.30 -13.48 -7.53
CA LYS A 60 -0.26 -14.35 -6.48
C LYS A 60 -0.97 -13.57 -5.35
N ALA A 61 -1.16 -12.26 -5.45
CA ALA A 61 -1.91 -11.50 -4.44
C ALA A 61 -3.16 -10.85 -5.02
N LYS A 62 -3.96 -11.65 -5.72
CA LYS A 62 -5.27 -11.22 -6.22
C LYS A 62 -6.42 -11.62 -5.30
N ASN A 63 -6.25 -12.75 -4.59
CA ASN A 63 -7.27 -13.30 -3.69
C ASN A 63 -6.71 -13.55 -2.29
N HIS A 64 -7.63 -13.64 -1.32
CA HIS A 64 -7.36 -13.99 0.07
C HIS A 64 -6.61 -15.32 0.16
N GLU A 65 -7.10 -16.36 -0.52
CA GLU A 65 -6.51 -17.70 -0.50
C GLU A 65 -5.07 -17.73 -1.01
N HIS A 66 -4.77 -16.97 -2.06
CA HIS A 66 -3.41 -16.91 -2.59
C HIS A 66 -2.46 -16.18 -1.63
N LEU A 67 -2.93 -15.12 -0.96
CA LEU A 67 -2.17 -14.45 0.10
C LEU A 67 -1.90 -15.42 1.26
N HIS A 68 -2.93 -16.14 1.71
CA HIS A 68 -2.81 -17.17 2.73
C HIS A 68 -1.79 -18.25 2.36
N HIS A 69 -1.91 -18.83 1.17
CA HIS A 69 -0.98 -19.85 0.68
C HIS A 69 0.47 -19.33 0.59
N CYS A 70 0.67 -18.09 0.15
CA CYS A 70 2.00 -17.49 0.12
C CYS A 70 2.57 -17.26 1.53
N MET A 71 1.75 -16.77 2.45
CA MET A 71 2.15 -16.47 3.84
C MET A 71 2.27 -17.71 4.74
N THR A 72 1.87 -18.88 4.25
CA THR A 72 1.92 -20.15 5.00
C THR A 72 2.83 -21.14 4.27
N GLU A 73 2.31 -21.83 3.25
CA GLU A 73 2.98 -22.92 2.57
C GLU A 73 4.26 -22.50 1.83
N VAL A 74 4.26 -21.39 1.10
CA VAL A 74 5.45 -20.94 0.35
C VAL A 74 6.58 -20.57 1.32
N LEU A 75 6.26 -19.82 2.38
CA LEU A 75 7.24 -19.48 3.42
C LEU A 75 7.71 -20.72 4.18
N ARG A 76 6.82 -21.67 4.48
CA ARG A 76 7.18 -22.94 5.12
C ARG A 76 8.14 -23.77 4.25
N GLN A 77 7.92 -23.81 2.94
CA GLN A 77 8.78 -24.51 1.99
C GLN A 77 10.17 -23.84 1.84
N SER A 78 10.28 -22.55 2.18
CA SER A 78 11.54 -21.80 2.11
C SER A 78 12.52 -22.14 3.24
N GLY A 79 12.17 -23.06 4.15
CA GLY A 79 13.04 -23.53 5.23
C GLY A 79 12.55 -23.13 6.64
N PRO A 80 13.35 -23.41 7.69
CA PRO A 80 12.98 -23.09 9.06
C PRO A 80 12.83 -21.58 9.26
N GLN A 81 11.65 -21.16 9.70
CA GLN A 81 11.30 -19.75 9.90
C GLN A 81 11.56 -19.35 11.36
N LYS A 82 12.37 -18.31 11.57
CA LYS A 82 12.71 -17.81 12.92
C LYS A 82 11.53 -17.10 13.60
N GLY A 83 10.63 -16.53 12.81
CA GLY A 83 9.47 -15.78 13.27
C GLY A 83 9.17 -14.60 12.34
N PHE A 84 7.99 -14.02 12.51
CA PHE A 84 7.47 -12.96 11.66
C PHE A 84 6.92 -11.81 12.49
N VAL A 85 7.23 -10.60 12.03
CA VAL A 85 6.65 -9.34 12.51
C VAL A 85 6.06 -8.64 11.29
N VAL A 86 4.74 -8.66 11.19
CA VAL A 86 3.95 -8.09 10.11
C VAL A 86 3.36 -6.76 10.57
N VAL A 87 3.49 -5.73 9.74
CA VAL A 87 2.95 -4.40 9.98
C VAL A 87 2.10 -3.98 8.78
N LEU A 88 0.82 -3.74 9.02
CA LEU A 88 -0.16 -3.22 8.07
C LEU A 88 -0.53 -1.79 8.46
N ASP A 89 0.05 -0.82 7.77
CA ASP A 89 -0.15 0.59 8.07
C ASP A 89 -1.27 1.19 7.21
N HIS A 90 -2.03 2.12 7.78
CA HIS A 90 -3.12 2.87 7.11
C HIS A 90 -4.14 1.99 6.39
N ILE A 91 -4.65 0.93 7.04
CA ILE A 91 -5.75 0.14 6.47
C ILE A 91 -6.92 1.07 6.16
N PRO A 92 -7.39 1.14 4.90
CA PRO A 92 -8.47 2.04 4.52
C PRO A 92 -9.73 1.82 5.36
N SER A 93 -10.35 2.92 5.80
CA SER A 93 -11.62 2.94 6.54
C SER A 93 -12.80 3.45 5.68
N ALA A 94 -12.54 3.79 4.41
CA ALA A 94 -13.50 4.40 3.51
C ALA A 94 -14.62 3.45 3.06
N LEU A 95 -15.77 4.03 2.66
CA LEU A 95 -16.98 3.29 2.26
C LEU A 95 -16.74 2.22 1.16
N LYS A 96 -15.78 2.44 0.26
CA LYS A 96 -15.40 1.50 -0.82
C LYS A 96 -14.62 0.28 -0.33
N PHE A 97 -13.90 0.40 0.79
CA PHE A 97 -13.29 -0.71 1.50
C PHE A 97 -14.08 -0.93 2.79
N GLY A 98 -15.26 -1.54 2.62
CA GLY A 98 -16.25 -1.69 3.68
C GLY A 98 -15.73 -2.42 4.91
N ALA A 99 -16.45 -2.28 6.03
CA ALA A 99 -16.11 -2.90 7.31
C ALA A 99 -15.90 -4.42 7.18
N GLU A 100 -16.76 -5.10 6.42
CA GLU A 100 -16.67 -6.54 6.17
C GLU A 100 -15.37 -6.93 5.44
N ALA A 101 -14.94 -6.16 4.43
CA ALA A 101 -13.72 -6.46 3.69
C ALA A 101 -12.46 -6.31 4.57
N ARG A 102 -12.50 -5.37 5.50
CA ARG A 102 -11.45 -5.13 6.50
C ARG A 102 -11.40 -6.23 7.54
N GLU A 103 -12.56 -6.64 8.07
CA GLU A 103 -12.66 -7.75 9.00
C GLU A 103 -12.16 -9.03 8.36
N ARG A 104 -12.61 -9.34 7.14
CA ARG A 104 -12.15 -10.50 6.39
C ARG A 104 -10.64 -10.49 6.11
N LEU A 105 -10.05 -9.31 5.91
CA LEU A 105 -8.60 -9.15 5.82
C LEU A 105 -7.92 -9.44 7.16
N LEU A 106 -8.48 -9.01 8.29
CA LEU A 106 -7.89 -9.29 9.60
C LEU A 106 -8.06 -10.76 10.01
N ASP A 107 -9.19 -11.38 9.66
CA ASP A 107 -9.49 -12.79 9.93
C ASP A 107 -8.46 -13.70 9.27
N ILE A 108 -8.10 -13.44 8.01
CA ILE A 108 -7.10 -14.26 7.35
C ILE A 108 -5.71 -14.18 8.01
N PHE A 109 -5.36 -13.03 8.60
CA PHE A 109 -4.12 -12.88 9.36
C PHE A 109 -4.19 -13.58 10.72
N ARG A 110 -5.38 -13.68 11.32
CA ARG A 110 -5.62 -14.48 12.53
C ARG A 110 -5.45 -15.97 12.23
N ASP A 111 -6.03 -16.44 11.13
CA ASP A 111 -5.88 -17.83 10.67
C ASP A 111 -4.40 -18.17 10.40
N MET A 112 -3.66 -17.25 9.78
CA MET A 112 -2.20 -17.40 9.59
C MET A 112 -1.46 -17.44 10.93
N ALA A 113 -1.84 -16.61 11.90
CA ALA A 113 -1.22 -16.60 13.23
C ALA A 113 -1.42 -17.94 13.93
N ASP A 114 -2.62 -18.51 13.87
CA ASP A 114 -2.94 -19.83 14.43
C ASP A 114 -2.19 -20.96 13.70
N TYR A 115 -2.05 -20.86 12.38
CA TYR A 115 -1.25 -21.80 11.59
C TYR A 115 0.21 -21.85 12.05
N TRP A 116 0.83 -20.68 12.25
CA TRP A 116 2.22 -20.59 12.72
C TRP A 116 2.37 -20.93 14.21
N ALA A 117 1.35 -20.64 15.03
CA ALA A 117 1.31 -21.03 16.43
C ALA A 117 1.40 -22.54 16.63
N LYS A 118 0.61 -23.31 15.85
CA LYS A 118 0.66 -24.79 15.85
C LYS A 118 2.04 -25.35 15.52
N ARG A 119 2.87 -24.56 14.82
CA ARG A 119 4.24 -24.92 14.41
C ARG A 119 5.31 -24.32 15.32
N ARG A 120 4.91 -23.67 16.42
CA ARG A 120 5.80 -22.97 17.37
C ARG A 120 6.66 -21.88 16.72
N VAL A 121 6.15 -21.26 15.65
CA VAL A 121 6.81 -20.11 14.99
C VAL A 121 6.12 -18.83 15.45
N PRO A 122 6.85 -17.84 15.99
CA PRO A 122 6.26 -16.55 16.35
C PRO A 122 5.69 -15.82 15.14
N PHE A 123 4.42 -15.43 15.18
CA PHE A 123 3.78 -14.67 14.11
C PHE A 123 2.95 -13.51 14.66
N ARG A 124 3.49 -12.29 14.55
CA ARG A 124 2.90 -11.11 15.18
C ARG A 124 2.47 -10.12 14.12
N VAL A 125 1.18 -9.80 14.11
CA VAL A 125 0.58 -8.85 13.17
C VAL A 125 0.14 -7.61 13.93
N PHE A 126 0.57 -6.49 13.38
CA PHE A 126 0.33 -5.17 13.90
C PHE A 126 -0.38 -4.36 12.83
N TYR A 127 -1.53 -3.76 13.13
CA TYR A 127 -2.28 -2.98 12.15
C TYR A 127 -2.67 -1.60 12.63
N THR A 128 -2.80 -0.65 11.70
CA THR A 128 -3.32 0.70 11.96
C THR A 128 -4.47 0.97 10.99
N PHE A 129 -5.48 1.70 11.45
CA PHE A 129 -6.54 2.18 10.56
C PHE A 129 -6.18 3.58 10.07
N ALA A 130 -6.43 3.84 8.79
CA ALA A 130 -6.41 5.19 8.28
C ALA A 130 -7.47 6.01 9.03
N VAL A 131 -7.04 7.09 9.67
CA VAL A 131 -7.96 8.07 10.26
C VAL A 131 -8.74 8.68 9.10
N ALA A 132 -10.08 8.68 9.20
CA ALA A 132 -10.98 9.12 8.13
C ALA A 132 -10.82 10.59 7.70
N ALA A 133 -9.83 11.31 8.22
CA ALA A 133 -9.52 12.69 7.87
C ALA A 133 -8.55 12.76 6.69
N ARG A 134 -9.03 12.54 5.44
CA ARG A 134 -8.44 13.14 4.22
C ARG A 134 -9.08 12.75 2.88
N GLN A 135 -10.07 11.86 2.83
CA GLN A 135 -10.58 11.40 1.53
C GLN A 135 -11.74 12.24 0.97
N GLU A 136 -12.26 13.22 1.71
CA GLU A 136 -13.31 14.11 1.22
C GLU A 136 -12.77 15.36 0.50
N LEU A 137 -11.48 15.70 0.63
CA LEU A 137 -10.95 16.99 0.12
C LEU A 137 -10.44 16.95 -1.35
N GLU A 138 -10.30 15.79 -1.98
CA GLU A 138 -9.75 15.68 -3.35
C GLU A 138 -10.78 15.24 -4.41
N ALA A 139 -12.03 14.97 -4.01
CA ALA A 139 -13.09 14.59 -4.95
C ALA A 139 -13.75 15.78 -5.66
N ASP A 140 -13.54 17.01 -5.17
CA ASP A 140 -14.25 18.21 -5.61
C ASP A 140 -13.48 19.13 -6.58
N ILE A 141 -12.24 18.78 -6.99
CA ILE A 141 -11.57 19.49 -8.09
C ILE A 141 -11.86 18.77 -9.42
N SER A 142 -13.15 18.62 -9.70
CA SER A 142 -13.64 18.42 -11.06
C SER A 142 -13.80 19.81 -11.65
N VAL A 143 -12.79 20.29 -12.39
CA VAL A 143 -12.94 21.51 -13.20
C VAL A 143 -14.11 21.28 -14.15
N PRO A 144 -15.21 22.05 -14.10
CA PRO A 144 -16.24 21.94 -15.11
C PRO A 144 -15.64 22.42 -16.44
N GLN A 145 -15.43 21.49 -17.38
CA GLN A 145 -15.26 21.84 -18.78
C GLN A 145 -16.53 22.54 -19.23
N ALA A 146 -16.42 23.84 -19.50
CA ALA A 146 -17.45 24.60 -20.18
C ALA A 146 -17.55 24.07 -21.62
N ASP A 147 -18.52 23.19 -21.86
CA ASP A 147 -18.95 22.81 -23.20
C ASP A 147 -19.66 24.01 -23.82
N ASN A 148 -18.89 24.86 -24.51
CA ASN A 148 -19.44 25.92 -25.35
C ASN A 148 -20.06 25.27 -26.59
N HIS A 149 -21.39 25.14 -26.59
CA HIS A 149 -22.13 24.96 -27.83
C HIS A 149 -22.04 26.25 -28.65
N GLU A 150 -21.63 26.05 -29.90
CA GLU A 150 -21.42 26.99 -30.97
C GLU A 150 -22.71 27.77 -31.31
N ALA A 151 -22.73 29.07 -31.04
CA ALA A 151 -23.68 30.01 -31.61
C ALA A 151 -22.92 30.94 -32.55
N ALA A 152 -22.97 30.64 -33.85
CA ALA A 152 -22.55 31.52 -34.90
C ALA A 152 -23.73 32.42 -35.31
N ASP A 153 -23.63 33.71 -35.03
CA ASP A 153 -24.12 34.75 -35.95
C ASP A 153 -23.24 35.99 -35.82
N ALA A 154 -22.78 36.48 -36.96
CA ALA A 154 -21.75 37.49 -37.11
C ALA A 154 -22.38 38.85 -37.43
N GLY A 155 -22.03 39.90 -36.67
CA GLY A 155 -22.56 41.23 -36.96
C GLY A 155 -21.92 42.40 -36.21
N LEU A 156 -20.74 42.80 -36.67
CA LEU A 156 -20.29 44.20 -36.80
C LEU A 156 -19.73 44.98 -35.58
N ASN A 157 -18.47 45.41 -35.80
CA ASN A 157 -17.85 46.69 -35.46
C ASN A 157 -17.27 46.96 -34.03
N LYS A 158 -15.94 47.07 -34.00
CA LYS A 158 -15.15 48.34 -33.89
C LYS A 158 -14.07 48.33 -32.80
N ARG A 159 -12.82 48.13 -33.26
CA ARG A 159 -11.59 48.89 -32.92
C ARG A 159 -11.02 48.87 -31.49
N ARG A 160 -9.68 48.62 -31.49
CA ARG A 160 -8.58 49.16 -30.65
C ARG A 160 -8.15 48.33 -29.42
N GLY A 161 -6.87 47.90 -29.46
CA GLY A 161 -6.00 48.02 -28.28
C GLY A 161 -4.96 46.91 -28.05
N ARG A 162 -3.72 47.14 -28.54
CA ARG A 162 -2.40 46.82 -27.93
C ARG A 162 -2.08 45.40 -27.43
N LYS A 163 -1.05 44.79 -28.05
CA LYS A 163 -0.18 43.74 -27.44
C LYS A 163 0.86 44.38 -26.51
N PRO A 164 1.33 43.66 -25.48
CA PRO A 164 2.74 43.22 -25.44
C PRO A 164 2.88 41.78 -24.89
N GLN A 165 3.63 40.89 -25.53
CA GLN A 165 5.07 40.61 -25.36
C GLN A 165 5.36 39.46 -24.35
N MET A 166 6.06 38.45 -24.85
CA MET A 166 6.50 37.22 -24.19
C MET A 166 7.42 37.43 -22.98
N ARG A 167 7.40 36.50 -22.02
CA ARG A 167 8.61 36.01 -21.34
C ARG A 167 8.60 34.50 -21.26
N MET A 168 9.55 33.88 -21.95
CA MET A 168 9.92 32.48 -21.78
C MET A 168 10.71 32.29 -20.47
N ALA A 169 10.62 31.05 -19.96
CA ALA A 169 11.75 30.14 -19.68
C ALA A 169 11.88 29.66 -18.22
N LYS A 170 12.24 28.36 -18.15
CA LYS A 170 12.96 27.62 -17.07
C LYS A 170 12.03 27.10 -15.96
N ASN A 171 11.86 25.79 -15.74
CA ASN A 171 12.89 24.77 -15.63
C ASN A 171 12.45 23.40 -16.21
N LEU A 172 13.30 22.89 -17.10
CA LEU A 172 13.49 21.48 -17.36
C LEU A 172 14.67 21.00 -16.49
N LEU A 173 14.60 19.74 -16.08
CA LEU A 173 15.73 18.86 -15.73
C LEU A 173 16.29 18.95 -14.29
N PHE A 174 15.99 17.90 -13.50
CA PHE A 174 17.08 17.12 -12.94
C PHE A 174 16.85 15.63 -13.21
N MET A 175 17.85 15.05 -13.88
CA MET A 175 17.95 13.70 -14.42
C MET A 175 18.58 12.72 -13.42
N ARG A 176 18.38 11.44 -13.72
CA ARG A 176 19.26 10.26 -13.47
C ARG A 176 19.34 9.81 -12.00
N SER A 177 19.36 8.50 -11.68
CA SER A 177 20.11 7.41 -12.30
C SER A 177 19.47 6.05 -11.94
N VAL A 178 19.22 5.16 -12.91
CA VAL A 178 19.98 3.93 -13.22
C VAL A 178 20.21 3.01 -12.00
N PHE A 179 19.50 1.89 -11.97
CA PHE A 179 20.14 0.61 -11.67
C PHE A 179 19.72 -0.40 -12.76
N ASP A 180 20.75 -0.96 -13.36
CA ASP A 180 20.80 -1.83 -14.52
C ASP A 180 19.75 -2.95 -14.59
N THR A 181 19.19 -3.08 -15.78
CA THR A 181 18.50 -4.28 -16.27
C THR A 181 19.52 -5.22 -16.90
N HIS A 182 20.36 -5.85 -16.08
CA HIS A 182 21.21 -6.95 -16.51
C HIS A 182 21.36 -7.96 -15.37
N LEU A 183 20.33 -8.80 -15.13
CA LEU A 183 20.53 -10.15 -14.58
C LEU A 183 19.24 -10.98 -14.60
N PHE A 184 18.74 -11.37 -15.78
CA PHE A 184 17.90 -12.57 -15.88
C PHE A 184 18.11 -13.21 -17.26
N LYS A 185 19.29 -13.82 -17.42
CA LYS A 185 19.56 -14.82 -18.45
C LYS A 185 20.24 -16.01 -17.77
N GLN A 186 19.63 -17.20 -17.95
CA GLN A 186 20.17 -18.56 -17.73
C GLN A 186 20.39 -18.98 -16.27
N ALA A 187 20.19 -20.21 -15.82
CA ALA A 187 19.81 -21.54 -16.33
C ALA A 187 19.15 -22.28 -15.13
N ALA A 188 18.49 -23.44 -15.18
CA ALA A 188 18.42 -24.56 -16.10
C ALA A 188 17.07 -25.25 -15.88
#